data_AF-A0A1C6C7B5-F1
#
_entry.id   AF-A0A1C6C7B5-F1
#
_cell.length_a   1.000
_cell.length_b   1.000
_cell.length_c   1.000
_cell.angle_alpha   90.00
_cell.angle_beta   90.00
_cell.angle_gamma   90.00
#
_symmetry.space_group_name_H-M   'P 1'
#
loop_
_entity.id
_entity.type
_entity.pdbx_description
1 polymer ?
#
loop_
_entity_poly.entity_id
_entity_poly.type
_entity_poly.pdbx_seq_one_letter_code
_entity_poly.pdbx_strand_id
1 'polypeptide(L)'
;MKTTHKEKLYLNEHDKKQLGAMIRWLRLQAGWTQQQLVDKVGILSLRTLISLEQGKIVKDDDIYDTLLDQFALSFNYTHPMDKHIEQMLSAMLSAYAHYDDEAMRAICIALLQSLLPYQQHVQEFFYIRILQVFTRLWTSQEYLSSKDYQLFLSCHDFLSESLQIMMEDALYQWQCTFPHNNIVLEQLYQQFHMHYHHHITRFSIGIVLHLSDKHHDYLQAFLILKECEQYELMHKDNPHALFSIYHWMSNLAIFIEPQQFEFYKEKALSYMKQTSLSSHTLAIFYYNIGGCYYYQKQYAKALTCYQSSFDTKSHSPLPLLIWMCHAQFCLDKTLPTCIMQKIDVQACSKALRDCWHYFILKRDGQNAQTLETYIMKTLLPVLQTLAPEFHKVYHDELKALLPLTRNYKQLLLFEDRLNLA
;
A
#
# COMPACT_ATOMS: atom_id res chain seq x y z
N MET A 1 -36.14 43.60 -0.28
CA MET A 1 -35.06 42.67 -0.68
C MET A 1 -33.78 43.13 -0.01
N LYS A 2 -33.30 42.43 1.02
CA LYS A 2 -31.96 42.66 1.59
C LYS A 2 -30.97 42.00 0.64
N THR A 3 -30.26 42.80 -0.14
CA THR A 3 -29.05 42.38 -0.85
C THR A 3 -27.99 42.04 0.19
N THR A 4 -27.87 40.77 0.54
CA THR A 4 -26.68 40.24 1.19
C THR A 4 -25.51 40.43 0.23
N HIS A 5 -24.68 41.44 0.48
CA HIS A 5 -23.34 41.48 -0.07
C HIS A 5 -22.64 40.19 0.37
N LYS A 6 -22.53 39.21 -0.53
CA LYS A 6 -21.58 38.11 -0.36
C LYS A 6 -20.20 38.76 -0.37
N GLU A 7 -19.53 38.80 0.77
CA GLU A 7 -18.10 39.12 0.82
C GLU A 7 -17.39 38.22 -0.20
N LYS A 8 -16.72 38.84 -1.17
CA LYS A 8 -15.85 38.12 -2.10
C LYS A 8 -14.75 37.51 -1.24
N LEU A 9 -14.64 36.18 -1.22
CA LEU A 9 -13.46 35.57 -0.61
C LEU A 9 -12.23 36.06 -1.37
N TYR A 10 -11.14 36.30 -0.66
CA TYR A 10 -9.82 36.62 -1.23
C TYR A 10 -8.89 35.44 -0.95
N LEU A 11 -7.87 35.26 -1.78
CA LEU A 11 -6.86 34.24 -1.54
C LEU A 11 -6.11 34.57 -0.25
N ASN A 12 -6.25 33.72 0.76
CA ASN A 12 -5.49 33.86 1.99
C ASN A 12 -4.05 33.34 1.80
N GLU A 13 -3.15 33.58 2.75
CA GLU A 13 -1.75 33.14 2.65
C GLU A 13 -1.59 31.60 2.54
N HIS A 14 -2.49 30.85 3.17
CA HIS A 14 -2.50 29.39 3.12
C HIS A 14 -2.87 28.90 1.72
N ASP A 15 -3.95 29.44 1.14
CA ASP A 15 -4.42 29.11 -0.21
C ASP A 15 -3.32 29.39 -1.24
N LYS A 16 -2.68 30.57 -1.15
CA LYS A 16 -1.61 30.98 -2.07
C LYS A 16 -0.41 30.02 -2.07
N LYS A 17 -0.07 29.46 -0.92
CA LYS A 17 1.01 28.46 -0.81
C LYS A 17 0.59 27.14 -1.45
N GLN A 18 -0.63 26.66 -1.15
CA GLN A 18 -1.16 25.43 -1.75
C GLN A 18 -1.28 25.54 -3.27
N LEU A 19 -1.79 26.67 -3.76
CA LEU A 19 -1.91 26.94 -5.20
C LEU A 19 -0.57 26.87 -5.92
N GLY A 20 0.53 27.33 -5.30
CA GLY A 20 1.85 27.21 -5.89
C GLY A 20 2.27 25.75 -6.14
N ALA A 21 1.99 24.86 -5.18
CA ALA A 21 2.25 23.44 -5.33
C ALA A 21 1.31 22.76 -6.34
N MET A 22 0.03 23.14 -6.34
CA MET A 22 -0.97 22.65 -7.29
C MET A 22 -0.65 23.05 -8.74
N ILE A 23 -0.24 24.31 -8.97
CA ILE A 23 0.17 24.81 -10.29
C ILE A 23 1.43 24.08 -10.78
N ARG A 24 2.42 23.89 -9.89
CA ARG A 24 3.60 23.07 -10.20
C ARG A 24 3.20 21.67 -10.64
N TRP A 25 2.28 21.04 -9.91
CA TRP A 25 1.78 19.71 -10.24
C TRP A 25 1.12 19.69 -11.62
N LEU A 26 0.18 20.60 -11.88
CA LEU A 26 -0.54 20.71 -13.17
C LEU A 26 0.44 20.92 -14.34
N ARG A 27 1.43 21.80 -14.17
CA ARG A 27 2.47 22.05 -15.17
C ARG A 27 3.27 20.79 -15.50
N LEU A 28 3.68 20.04 -14.47
CA LEU A 28 4.43 18.79 -14.67
C LEU A 28 3.59 17.72 -15.36
N GLN A 29 2.30 17.59 -15.04
CA GLN A 29 1.39 16.67 -15.73
C GLN A 29 1.15 17.06 -17.19
N ALA A 30 1.15 18.36 -17.50
CA ALA A 30 1.05 18.86 -18.88
C ALA A 30 2.37 18.69 -19.67
N GLY A 31 3.45 18.23 -19.03
CA GLY A 31 4.77 18.10 -19.66
C GLY A 31 5.43 19.44 -19.98
N TRP A 32 5.02 20.53 -19.32
CA TRP A 32 5.53 21.87 -19.59
C TRP A 32 6.73 22.21 -18.70
N THR A 33 7.73 22.84 -19.32
CA THR A 33 8.80 23.53 -18.58
C THR A 33 8.27 24.82 -17.94
N GLN A 34 8.97 25.33 -16.93
CA GLN A 34 8.62 26.61 -16.31
C GLN A 34 8.65 27.76 -17.33
N GLN A 35 9.62 27.76 -18.26
CA GLN A 35 9.70 28.77 -19.32
C GLN A 35 8.48 28.73 -20.24
N GLN A 36 8.03 27.54 -20.64
CA GLN A 36 6.83 27.41 -21.47
C GLN A 36 5.56 27.95 -20.79
N LEU A 37 5.40 27.75 -19.47
CA LEU A 37 4.27 28.30 -18.74
C LEU A 37 4.36 29.84 -18.63
N VAL A 38 5.56 30.36 -18.37
CA VAL A 38 5.82 31.81 -18.38
C VAL A 38 5.47 32.44 -19.73
N ASP A 39 5.92 31.83 -20.83
CA ASP A 39 5.68 32.34 -22.18
C ASP A 39 4.19 32.33 -22.55
N LYS A 40 3.43 31.34 -22.06
CA LYS A 40 1.97 31.25 -22.25
C LYS A 40 1.21 32.34 -21.49
N VAL A 41 1.64 32.62 -20.26
CA VAL A 41 0.95 33.56 -19.38
C VAL A 41 1.36 35.01 -19.66
N GLY A 42 2.61 35.25 -20.04
CA GLY A 42 3.13 36.55 -20.48
C GLY A 42 3.25 37.65 -19.41
N ILE A 43 2.61 37.49 -18.26
CA ILE A 43 2.56 38.52 -17.19
C ILE A 43 3.51 38.26 -16.01
N LEU A 44 4.14 37.08 -15.92
CA LEU A 44 5.05 36.75 -14.82
C LEU A 44 6.48 36.46 -15.30
N SER A 45 7.47 36.68 -14.43
CA SER A 45 8.86 36.30 -14.70
C SER A 45 9.13 34.82 -14.34
N LEU A 46 10.12 34.20 -14.99
CA LEU A 46 10.58 32.85 -14.64
C LEU A 46 10.99 32.74 -13.16
N ARG A 47 11.68 33.76 -12.63
CA ARG A 47 12.08 33.79 -11.21
C ARG A 47 10.87 33.80 -10.27
N THR A 48 9.82 34.52 -10.65
CA THR A 48 8.56 34.56 -9.89
C THR A 48 7.90 33.20 -9.89
N LEU A 49 7.82 32.53 -11.04
CA LEU A 49 7.22 31.18 -11.13
C LEU A 49 8.00 30.17 -10.28
N ILE A 50 9.33 30.13 -10.38
CA ILE A 50 10.18 29.24 -9.57
C ILE A 50 9.93 29.46 -8.08
N SER A 51 9.89 30.72 -7.66
CA SER A 51 9.64 31.11 -6.28
C SER A 51 8.25 30.67 -5.81
N LEU A 52 7.22 30.88 -6.63
CA LEU A 52 5.83 30.51 -6.37
C LEU A 52 5.67 28.98 -6.22
N GLU A 53 6.26 28.20 -7.12
CA GLU A 53 6.23 26.73 -7.06
C GLU A 53 7.02 26.15 -5.89
N GLN A 54 7.90 26.94 -5.27
CA GLN A 54 8.62 26.61 -4.03
C GLN A 54 7.88 27.08 -2.77
N GLY A 55 6.63 27.52 -2.90
CA GLY A 55 5.77 27.90 -1.78
C GLY A 55 5.94 29.34 -1.29
N LYS A 56 6.61 30.21 -2.06
CA LYS A 56 6.65 31.65 -1.74
C LYS A 56 5.41 32.35 -2.29
N ILE A 57 4.80 33.18 -1.45
CA ILE A 57 3.57 33.90 -1.79
C ILE A 57 3.86 35.02 -2.77
N VAL A 58 3.08 35.08 -3.84
CA VAL A 58 2.96 36.24 -4.72
C VAL A 58 1.77 37.07 -4.24
N LYS A 59 1.95 38.39 -4.12
CA LYS A 59 0.92 39.25 -3.52
C LYS A 59 -0.32 39.40 -4.39
N ASP A 60 -0.12 39.46 -5.71
CA ASP A 60 -1.16 39.69 -6.70
C ASP A 60 -1.95 38.41 -6.99
N ASP A 61 -3.26 38.44 -6.71
CA ASP A 61 -4.17 37.31 -6.87
C ASP A 61 -4.40 36.99 -8.36
N ASP A 62 -4.39 38.00 -9.22
CA ASP A 62 -4.64 37.86 -10.67
C ASP A 62 -3.58 36.95 -11.33
N ILE A 63 -2.38 36.88 -10.75
CA ILE A 63 -1.32 35.96 -11.21
C ILE A 63 -1.73 34.50 -11.02
N TYR A 64 -2.37 34.17 -9.89
CA TYR A 64 -2.84 32.80 -9.62
C TYR A 64 -3.98 32.44 -10.58
N ASP A 65 -4.96 33.33 -10.74
CA ASP A 65 -6.08 33.12 -11.66
C ASP A 65 -5.59 32.91 -13.10
N THR A 66 -4.69 33.76 -13.59
CA THR A 66 -4.13 33.63 -14.95
C THR A 66 -3.33 32.34 -15.14
N LEU A 67 -2.64 31.86 -14.11
CA LEU A 67 -1.93 30.58 -14.14
C LEU A 67 -2.92 29.41 -14.20
N LEU A 68 -3.99 29.44 -13.41
CA LEU A 68 -5.02 28.39 -13.38
C LEU A 68 -5.82 28.33 -14.69
N ASP A 69 -6.07 29.47 -15.33
CA ASP A 69 -6.74 29.55 -16.63
C ASP A 69 -6.03 28.74 -17.72
N GLN A 70 -4.70 28.60 -17.65
CA GLN A 70 -3.92 27.76 -18.60
C GLN A 70 -4.29 26.28 -18.52
N PHE A 71 -4.92 25.87 -17.41
CA PHE A 71 -5.37 24.51 -17.16
C PHE A 71 -6.91 24.39 -17.17
N ALA A 72 -7.62 25.44 -17.59
CA ALA A 72 -9.08 25.53 -17.53
C ALA A 72 -9.64 25.30 -16.11
N LEU A 73 -8.90 25.77 -15.10
CA LEU A 73 -9.28 25.72 -13.69
C LEU A 73 -9.34 27.13 -13.13
N SER A 74 -10.00 27.29 -11.99
CA SER A 74 -10.11 28.57 -11.26
C SER A 74 -10.05 28.34 -9.76
N PHE A 75 -9.96 29.40 -8.97
CA PHE A 75 -10.17 29.31 -7.53
C PHE A 75 -11.66 29.55 -7.16
N ASN A 76 -12.15 28.87 -6.12
CA ASN A 76 -13.55 29.01 -5.70
C ASN A 76 -13.76 30.22 -4.78
N TYR A 77 -13.95 31.40 -5.37
CA TYR A 77 -14.22 32.63 -4.60
C TYR A 77 -15.65 32.77 -4.07
N THR A 78 -16.55 31.83 -4.42
CA THR A 78 -18.01 32.03 -4.28
C THR A 78 -18.66 31.13 -3.24
N HIS A 79 -18.04 29.98 -2.95
CA HIS A 79 -18.57 28.99 -2.04
C HIS A 79 -17.43 28.37 -1.21
N PRO A 80 -17.20 28.86 0.03
CA PRO A 80 -16.14 28.34 0.87
C PRO A 80 -16.48 26.91 1.31
N MET A 81 -15.82 25.93 0.72
CA MET A 81 -16.04 24.51 0.99
C MET A 81 -15.13 23.95 2.08
N ASP A 82 -14.09 24.67 2.48
CA ASP A 82 -13.02 24.19 3.37
C ASP A 82 -13.55 23.55 4.63
N LYS A 83 -14.42 24.26 5.36
CA LYS A 83 -15.01 23.75 6.61
C LYS A 83 -15.87 22.50 6.39
N HIS A 84 -16.63 22.45 5.30
CA HIS A 84 -17.45 21.29 4.97
C HIS A 84 -16.58 20.08 4.62
N ILE A 85 -15.57 20.29 3.78
CA ILE A 85 -14.58 19.28 3.40
C ILE A 85 -13.88 18.75 4.66
N GLU A 86 -13.35 19.64 5.50
CA GLU A 86 -12.61 19.27 6.71
C GLU A 86 -13.48 18.45 7.68
N GLN A 87 -14.73 18.88 7.91
CA GLN A 87 -15.68 18.14 8.75
C GLN A 87 -15.97 16.74 8.21
N MET A 88 -16.22 16.61 6.90
CA MET A 88 -16.48 15.32 6.29
C MET A 88 -15.24 14.43 6.28
N LEU A 89 -14.06 14.97 6.01
CA LEU A 89 -12.81 14.22 6.02
C LEU A 89 -12.40 13.77 7.42
N SER A 90 -12.66 14.59 8.44
CA SER A 90 -12.47 14.19 9.85
C SER A 90 -13.39 13.03 10.24
N ALA A 91 -14.67 13.11 9.86
CA ALA A 91 -15.61 12.01 10.07
C ALA A 91 -15.21 10.75 9.28
N MET A 92 -14.72 10.92 8.04
CA MET A 92 -14.23 9.83 7.19
C MET A 92 -13.00 9.15 7.81
N LEU A 93 -12.04 9.94 8.32
CA LEU A 93 -10.86 9.44 9.02
C LEU A 93 -11.26 8.66 10.29
N SER A 94 -12.23 9.17 11.04
CA SER A 94 -12.77 8.46 12.20
C SER A 94 -13.41 7.13 11.80
N ALA A 95 -14.24 7.07 10.76
CA ALA A 95 -14.80 5.81 10.28
C ALA A 95 -13.70 4.84 9.83
N TYR A 96 -12.73 5.35 9.07
CA TYR A 96 -11.56 4.61 8.57
C TYR A 96 -10.76 3.97 9.72
N ALA A 97 -10.48 4.76 10.77
CA ALA A 97 -9.75 4.35 11.97
C ALA A 97 -10.39 3.17 12.71
N HIS A 98 -11.72 3.07 12.66
CA HIS A 98 -12.52 2.05 13.36
C HIS A 98 -13.01 0.94 12.43
N TYR A 99 -12.45 0.77 11.24
CA TYR A 99 -12.91 -0.26 10.29
C TYR A 99 -14.40 -0.18 9.96
N ASP A 100 -15.02 1.00 10.09
CA ASP A 100 -16.40 1.21 9.66
C ASP A 100 -16.40 1.49 8.14
N ASP A 101 -16.23 0.42 7.37
CA ASP A 101 -16.11 0.52 5.93
C ASP A 101 -17.39 1.06 5.27
N GLU A 102 -18.56 0.85 5.90
CA GLU A 102 -19.84 1.34 5.40
C GLU A 102 -19.96 2.86 5.56
N ALA A 103 -19.72 3.37 6.78
CA ALA A 103 -19.73 4.81 7.02
C ALA A 103 -18.64 5.52 6.20
N MET A 104 -17.43 4.96 6.13
CA MET A 104 -16.34 5.50 5.33
C MET A 104 -16.75 5.64 3.85
N ARG A 105 -17.33 4.59 3.24
CA ARG A 105 -17.82 4.66 1.85
C ARG A 105 -18.95 5.67 1.69
N ALA A 106 -19.92 5.68 2.59
CA ALA A 106 -21.06 6.60 2.52
C ALA A 106 -20.62 8.06 2.60
N ILE A 107 -19.71 8.38 3.52
CA ILE A 107 -19.14 9.74 3.67
C ILE A 107 -18.33 10.11 2.43
N CYS A 108 -17.49 9.20 1.91
CA CYS A 108 -16.70 9.44 0.71
C CYS A 108 -17.59 9.74 -0.51
N ILE A 109 -18.66 8.96 -0.73
CA ILE A 109 -19.59 9.16 -1.84
C ILE A 109 -20.35 10.49 -1.67
N ALA A 110 -20.83 10.79 -0.46
CA ALA A 110 -21.54 12.02 -0.18
C ALA A 110 -20.66 13.26 -0.40
N LEU A 111 -19.40 13.23 0.05
CA LEU A 111 -18.44 14.30 -0.18
C LEU A 111 -18.10 14.44 -1.67
N LEU A 112 -17.91 13.33 -2.38
CA LEU A 112 -17.67 13.36 -3.81
C LEU A 112 -18.84 14.02 -4.55
N GLN A 113 -20.09 13.67 -4.22
CA GLN A 113 -21.29 14.26 -4.80
C GLN A 113 -21.43 15.76 -4.49
N SER A 114 -21.05 16.22 -3.30
CA SER A 114 -21.11 17.64 -2.95
C SER A 114 -20.06 18.49 -3.66
N LEU A 115 -18.92 17.88 -4.04
CA LEU A 115 -17.83 18.56 -4.73
C LEU A 115 -17.95 18.57 -6.26
N LEU A 116 -18.60 17.57 -6.87
CA LEU A 116 -18.72 17.46 -8.33
C LEU A 116 -19.23 18.74 -9.05
N PRO A 117 -20.20 19.51 -8.52
CA PRO A 117 -20.62 20.79 -9.12
C PRO A 117 -19.52 21.86 -9.19
N TYR A 118 -18.43 21.68 -8.43
CA TYR A 118 -17.32 22.60 -8.27
C TYR A 118 -16.03 22.10 -8.92
N GLN A 119 -16.08 21.06 -9.77
CA GLN A 119 -14.90 20.40 -10.36
C GLN A 119 -13.99 21.30 -11.21
N GLN A 120 -14.48 22.45 -11.68
CA GLN A 120 -13.70 23.48 -12.37
C GLN A 120 -12.79 24.28 -11.42
N HIS A 121 -12.97 24.13 -10.11
CA HIS A 121 -12.17 24.80 -9.11
C HIS A 121 -11.02 23.90 -8.67
N VAL A 122 -9.82 24.47 -8.55
CA VAL A 122 -8.58 23.69 -8.45
C VAL A 122 -8.50 22.85 -7.17
N GLN A 123 -8.94 23.35 -6.02
CA GLN A 123 -8.93 22.58 -4.77
C GLN A 123 -9.89 21.39 -4.86
N GLU A 124 -11.13 21.63 -5.26
CA GLU A 124 -12.16 20.61 -5.44
C GLU A 124 -11.77 19.60 -6.51
N PHE A 125 -11.13 20.03 -7.61
CA PHE A 125 -10.55 19.16 -8.62
C PHE A 125 -9.61 18.12 -8.02
N PHE A 126 -8.70 18.53 -7.13
CA PHE A 126 -7.80 17.59 -6.45
C PHE A 126 -8.55 16.66 -5.49
N TYR A 127 -9.42 17.21 -4.63
CA TYR A 127 -10.23 16.39 -3.71
C TYR A 127 -11.07 15.35 -4.45
N ILE A 128 -11.77 15.73 -5.52
CA ILE A 128 -12.56 14.83 -6.35
C ILE A 128 -11.71 13.68 -6.89
N ARG A 129 -10.52 13.97 -7.43
CA ARG A 129 -9.64 12.93 -7.98
C ARG A 129 -9.21 11.92 -6.92
N ILE A 130 -8.88 12.37 -5.72
CA ILE A 130 -8.46 11.49 -4.62
C ILE A 130 -9.64 10.69 -4.07
N LEU A 131 -10.79 11.33 -3.88
CA LEU A 131 -12.03 10.64 -3.43
C LEU A 131 -12.52 9.61 -4.45
N GLN A 132 -12.33 9.85 -5.76
CA GLN A 132 -12.60 8.85 -6.79
C GLN A 132 -11.68 7.63 -6.67
N VAL A 133 -10.40 7.82 -6.33
CA VAL A 133 -9.48 6.69 -6.06
C VAL A 133 -9.98 5.91 -4.84
N PHE A 134 -10.25 6.59 -3.73
CA PHE A 134 -10.75 5.93 -2.51
C PHE A 134 -12.08 5.20 -2.73
N THR A 135 -13.01 5.80 -3.48
CA THR A 135 -14.27 5.15 -3.86
C THR A 135 -13.99 3.84 -4.61
N ARG A 136 -13.07 3.85 -5.60
CA ARG A 136 -12.68 2.61 -6.29
C ARG A 136 -12.06 1.61 -5.34
N LEU A 137 -11.07 2.00 -4.54
CA LEU A 137 -10.38 1.12 -3.59
C LEU A 137 -11.36 0.41 -2.64
N TRP A 138 -12.26 1.17 -2.03
CA TRP A 138 -13.15 0.65 -1.00
C TRP A 138 -14.40 -0.03 -1.53
N THR A 139 -14.85 0.29 -2.75
CA THR A 139 -15.95 -0.42 -3.41
C THR A 139 -15.48 -1.73 -4.04
N SER A 140 -14.34 -1.73 -4.74
CA SER A 140 -13.80 -2.93 -5.40
C SER A 140 -13.09 -3.86 -4.41
N GLN A 141 -12.70 -3.36 -3.24
CA GLN A 141 -11.85 -4.07 -2.27
C GLN A 141 -10.49 -4.47 -2.88
N GLU A 142 -10.03 -3.68 -3.86
CA GLU A 142 -8.76 -3.88 -4.56
C GLU A 142 -7.66 -2.95 -4.00
N TYR A 143 -6.45 -3.14 -4.49
CA TYR A 143 -5.29 -2.33 -4.13
C TYR A 143 -5.17 -1.09 -5.04
N LEU A 144 -4.33 -0.14 -4.62
CA LEU A 144 -3.92 0.97 -5.49
C LEU A 144 -3.32 0.44 -6.81
N SER A 145 -3.68 1.09 -7.92
CA SER A 145 -2.94 0.92 -9.16
C SER A 145 -1.61 1.67 -9.07
N SER A 146 -0.59 1.28 -9.86
CA SER A 146 0.68 2.02 -9.92
C SER A 146 0.48 3.50 -10.30
N LYS A 147 -0.51 3.78 -11.16
CA LYS A 147 -0.89 5.15 -11.52
C LYS A 147 -1.49 5.93 -10.34
N ASP A 148 -2.38 5.30 -9.57
CA ASP A 148 -3.01 5.93 -8.40
C ASP A 148 -2.01 6.11 -7.25
N TYR A 149 -1.05 5.18 -7.09
CA TYR A 149 0.07 5.32 -6.16
C TYR A 149 0.92 6.56 -6.48
N GLN A 150 1.31 6.73 -7.75
CA GLN A 150 2.07 7.92 -8.18
C GLN A 150 1.25 9.21 -8.03
N LEU A 151 -0.07 9.15 -8.29
CA LEU A 151 -0.96 10.27 -8.03
C LEU A 151 -0.90 10.68 -6.56
N PHE A 152 -1.13 9.73 -5.64
CA PHE A 152 -1.14 10.00 -4.20
C PHE A 152 0.17 10.62 -3.72
N LEU A 153 1.33 10.06 -4.10
CA LEU A 153 2.63 10.65 -3.76
C LEU A 153 2.79 12.08 -4.27
N SER A 154 2.35 12.34 -5.50
CA SER A 154 2.61 13.62 -6.16
C SER A 154 1.75 14.77 -5.64
N CYS A 155 0.62 14.49 -5.00
CA CYS A 155 -0.30 15.51 -4.49
C CYS A 155 -0.47 15.53 -2.97
N HIS A 156 0.24 14.65 -2.27
CA HIS A 156 0.14 14.47 -0.82
C HIS A 156 0.25 15.80 -0.05
N ASP A 157 1.34 16.54 -0.26
CA ASP A 157 1.75 17.65 0.63
C ASP A 157 0.82 18.86 0.64
N PHE A 158 -0.09 19.00 -0.33
CA PHE A 158 -1.00 20.14 -0.44
C PHE A 158 -2.47 19.79 -0.21
N LEU A 159 -2.75 18.59 0.30
CA LEU A 159 -4.09 18.16 0.73
C LEU A 159 -4.25 18.27 2.25
N SER A 160 -5.46 18.09 2.75
CA SER A 160 -5.72 18.13 4.20
C SER A 160 -5.07 16.96 4.94
N GLU A 161 -4.70 17.19 6.19
CA GLU A 161 -4.06 16.21 7.08
C GLU A 161 -4.87 14.90 7.18
N SER A 162 -6.19 14.99 7.36
CA SER A 162 -7.05 13.81 7.39
C SER A 162 -6.93 12.94 6.14
N LEU A 163 -6.81 13.57 4.97
CA LEU A 163 -6.67 12.86 3.71
C LEU A 163 -5.25 12.31 3.53
N GLN A 164 -4.24 13.10 3.91
CA GLN A 164 -2.84 12.66 3.94
C GLN A 164 -2.69 11.36 4.73
N ILE A 165 -3.16 11.31 5.98
CA ILE A 165 -3.07 10.11 6.82
C ILE A 165 -3.69 8.87 6.14
N MET A 166 -4.88 8.99 5.54
CA MET A 166 -5.51 7.87 4.83
C MET A 166 -4.76 7.48 3.54
N MET A 167 -4.19 8.45 2.82
CA MET A 167 -3.39 8.22 1.62
C MET A 167 -2.07 7.53 1.97
N GLU A 168 -1.41 7.96 3.03
CA GLU A 168 -0.17 7.39 3.55
C GLU A 168 -0.34 5.93 3.93
N ASP A 169 -1.41 5.58 4.65
CA ASP A 169 -1.71 4.17 4.93
C ASP A 169 -1.89 3.37 3.63
N ALA A 170 -2.68 3.88 2.68
CA ALA A 170 -2.88 3.20 1.40
C ALA A 170 -1.56 3.04 0.60
N LEU A 171 -0.71 4.06 0.59
CA LEU A 171 0.61 4.04 -0.05
C LEU A 171 1.53 3.01 0.61
N TYR A 172 1.54 2.97 1.95
CA TYR A 172 2.35 2.04 2.72
C TYR A 172 1.90 0.60 2.50
N GLN A 173 0.59 0.32 2.58
CA GLN A 173 0.02 -1.00 2.32
C GLN A 173 0.29 -1.50 0.90
N TRP A 174 0.21 -0.61 -0.10
CA TRP A 174 0.57 -0.95 -1.48
C TRP A 174 2.04 -1.36 -1.60
N GLN A 175 2.92 -0.59 -0.95
CA GLN A 175 4.35 -0.84 -0.95
C GLN A 175 4.74 -2.14 -0.23
N CYS A 176 4.03 -2.49 0.85
CA CYS A 176 4.14 -3.77 1.54
C CYS A 176 3.63 -4.94 0.70
N THR A 177 2.67 -4.73 -0.20
CA THR A 177 2.00 -5.83 -0.93
C THR A 177 2.67 -6.18 -2.26
N PHE A 178 3.04 -5.21 -3.10
CA PHE A 178 3.51 -5.51 -4.48
C PHE A 178 5.02 -5.33 -4.65
N PRO A 179 5.60 -4.14 -4.37
CA PRO A 179 7.00 -3.92 -4.70
C PRO A 179 7.93 -4.56 -3.69
N HIS A 180 7.53 -4.67 -2.41
CA HIS A 180 8.39 -5.09 -1.30
C HIS A 180 9.75 -4.36 -1.30
N ASN A 181 9.79 -3.09 -1.74
CA ASN A 181 11.03 -2.32 -1.77
C ASN A 181 11.27 -1.70 -0.39
N ASN A 182 12.19 -2.35 0.31
CA ASN A 182 12.67 -2.04 1.64
C ASN A 182 13.23 -0.63 1.82
N ILE A 183 13.80 0.00 0.79
CA ILE A 183 14.32 1.37 0.90
C ILE A 183 13.17 2.36 0.89
N VAL A 184 12.20 2.15 0.00
CA VAL A 184 11.03 3.01 -0.11
C VAL A 184 10.17 2.92 1.15
N LEU A 185 9.95 1.72 1.70
CA LEU A 185 9.19 1.55 2.95
C LEU A 185 9.76 2.36 4.11
N GLU A 186 11.09 2.36 4.27
CA GLU A 186 11.79 3.15 5.29
C GLU A 186 11.56 4.66 5.09
N GLN A 187 11.67 5.12 3.84
CA GLN A 187 11.44 6.52 3.51
C GLN A 187 10.00 6.94 3.81
N LEU A 188 9.03 6.12 3.43
CA LEU A 188 7.61 6.39 3.72
C LEU A 188 7.37 6.43 5.22
N TYR A 189 7.91 5.46 5.98
CA TYR A 189 7.75 5.40 7.43
C TYR A 189 8.32 6.63 8.15
N GLN A 190 9.45 7.17 7.68
CA GLN A 190 10.05 8.36 8.26
C GLN A 190 9.31 9.66 7.89
N GLN A 191 8.64 9.68 6.74
CA GLN A 191 7.98 10.86 6.19
C GLN A 191 6.51 11.01 6.61
N PHE A 192 5.80 9.89 6.73
CA PHE A 192 4.35 9.89 6.90
C PHE A 192 3.90 10.25 8.31
N HIS A 193 2.66 10.66 8.48
CA HIS A 193 2.08 11.00 9.78
C HIS A 193 1.59 9.77 10.54
N MET A 194 1.28 8.68 9.82
CA MET A 194 0.69 7.47 10.40
C MET A 194 1.46 6.88 11.59
N HIS A 195 2.79 7.07 11.69
CA HIS A 195 3.55 6.59 12.86
C HIS A 195 3.38 7.43 14.12
N TYR A 196 2.75 8.61 14.06
CA TYR A 196 2.45 9.44 15.24
C TYR A 196 1.06 9.17 15.82
N HIS A 197 0.20 8.39 15.14
CA HIS A 197 -1.19 8.14 15.55
C HIS A 197 -1.42 6.75 16.18
N HIS A 198 -0.67 6.44 17.25
CA HIS A 198 -0.66 5.12 17.92
C HIS A 198 -2.00 4.66 18.53
N HIS A 199 -2.97 5.56 18.70
CA HIS A 199 -4.26 5.24 19.30
C HIS A 199 -5.31 4.74 18.30
N ILE A 200 -4.96 4.62 17.02
CA ILE A 200 -5.84 4.14 15.97
C ILE A 200 -5.38 2.75 15.52
N THR A 201 -6.18 1.73 15.83
CA THR A 201 -5.87 0.32 15.56
C THR A 201 -5.42 0.07 14.12
N ARG A 202 -6.06 0.71 13.14
CA ARG A 202 -5.69 0.56 11.72
C ARG A 202 -4.29 1.08 11.39
N PHE A 203 -3.89 2.22 11.95
CA PHE A 203 -2.55 2.79 11.72
C PHE A 203 -1.47 2.05 12.52
N SER A 204 -1.81 1.59 13.73
CA SER A 204 -0.92 0.74 14.52
C SER A 204 -0.53 -0.54 13.80
N ILE A 205 -1.40 -1.10 12.95
CA ILE A 205 -1.04 -2.24 12.09
C ILE A 205 0.02 -1.88 11.05
N GLY A 206 -0.03 -0.68 10.46
CA GLY A 206 1.03 -0.22 9.54
C GLY A 206 2.40 -0.16 10.23
N ILE A 207 2.43 0.31 11.48
CA ILE A 207 3.66 0.30 12.31
C ILE A 207 4.10 -1.13 12.62
N VAL A 208 3.16 -2.00 13.00
CA VAL A 208 3.43 -3.42 13.29
C VAL A 208 4.08 -4.11 12.09
N LEU A 209 3.54 -3.90 10.89
CA LEU A 209 4.10 -4.40 9.63
C LEU A 209 5.53 -3.90 9.41
N HIS A 210 5.79 -2.61 9.67
CA HIS A 210 7.12 -2.04 9.57
C HIS A 210 8.11 -2.70 10.54
N LEU A 211 7.73 -2.82 11.80
CA LEU A 211 8.60 -3.42 12.81
C LEU A 211 8.87 -4.90 12.53
N SER A 212 7.85 -5.66 12.13
CA SER A 212 7.98 -7.11 11.88
C SER A 212 8.77 -7.42 10.61
N ASP A 213 8.43 -6.81 9.49
CA ASP A 213 8.96 -7.21 8.18
C ASP A 213 10.34 -6.61 7.94
N LYS A 214 10.64 -5.52 8.62
CA LYS A 214 11.81 -4.68 8.33
C LYS A 214 12.85 -4.73 9.43
N HIS A 215 12.45 -4.46 10.66
CA HIS A 215 13.36 -4.48 11.82
C HIS A 215 13.43 -5.85 12.48
N HIS A 216 12.54 -6.79 12.12
CA HIS A 216 12.40 -8.09 12.78
C HIS A 216 12.19 -7.91 14.31
N ASP A 217 11.61 -6.78 14.71
CA ASP A 217 11.30 -6.46 16.10
C ASP A 217 9.88 -6.94 16.43
N TYR A 218 9.74 -8.27 16.43
CA TYR A 218 8.46 -8.93 16.65
C TYR A 218 7.90 -8.62 18.05
N LEU A 219 8.77 -8.46 19.04
CA LEU A 219 8.35 -8.18 20.42
C LEU A 219 7.70 -6.80 20.52
N GLN A 220 8.34 -5.75 19.99
CA GLN A 220 7.76 -4.41 20.02
C GLN A 220 6.47 -4.34 19.21
N ALA A 221 6.45 -4.96 18.03
CA ALA A 221 5.23 -5.07 17.22
C ALA A 221 4.08 -5.75 18.00
N PHE A 222 4.39 -6.80 18.75
CA PHE A 222 3.40 -7.53 19.55
C PHE A 222 2.89 -6.70 20.74
N LEU A 223 3.76 -5.92 21.40
CA LEU A 223 3.37 -5.02 22.49
C LEU A 223 2.41 -3.93 22.03
N ILE A 224 2.63 -3.35 20.84
CA ILE A 224 1.71 -2.39 20.24
C ILE A 224 0.32 -3.02 20.04
N LEU A 225 0.26 -4.26 19.53
CA LEU A 225 -1.03 -4.96 19.38
C LEU A 225 -1.71 -5.25 20.72
N LYS A 226 -0.94 -5.47 21.80
CA LYS A 226 -1.49 -5.63 23.15
C LYS A 226 -2.12 -4.34 23.69
N GLU A 227 -1.51 -3.19 23.42
CA GLU A 227 -2.09 -1.90 23.77
C GLU A 227 -3.39 -1.64 22.98
N CYS A 228 -3.40 -1.95 21.68
CA CYS A 228 -4.62 -1.87 20.87
C CYS A 228 -5.71 -2.84 21.37
N GLU A 229 -5.36 -4.09 21.72
CA GLU A 229 -6.29 -5.09 22.30
C GLU A 229 -6.99 -4.51 23.54
N GLN A 230 -6.21 -3.96 24.47
CA GLN A 230 -6.75 -3.37 25.70
C GLN A 230 -7.68 -2.20 25.42
N TYR A 231 -7.27 -1.28 24.53
CA TYR A 231 -8.08 -0.12 24.18
C TYR A 231 -9.43 -0.52 23.54
N GLU A 232 -9.41 -1.42 22.56
CA GLU A 232 -10.64 -1.83 21.87
C GLU A 232 -11.62 -2.55 22.82
N LEU A 233 -11.12 -3.43 23.69
CA LEU A 233 -11.94 -4.14 24.67
C LEU A 233 -12.55 -3.20 25.73
N MET A 234 -11.88 -2.11 26.10
CA MET A 234 -12.37 -1.17 27.12
C MET A 234 -13.40 -0.18 26.57
N HIS A 235 -13.30 0.22 25.31
CA HIS A 235 -14.01 1.41 24.83
C HIS A 235 -15.04 1.16 23.72
N LYS A 236 -14.85 0.12 22.90
CA LYS A 236 -15.60 -0.01 21.63
C LYS A 236 -16.12 -1.41 21.35
N ASP A 237 -15.44 -2.44 21.87
CA ASP A 237 -15.68 -3.86 21.56
C ASP A 237 -15.91 -4.10 20.06
N ASN A 238 -15.07 -3.47 19.23
CA ASN A 238 -15.24 -3.46 17.78
C ASN A 238 -14.76 -4.79 17.18
N PRO A 239 -15.65 -5.64 16.64
CA PRO A 239 -15.26 -6.96 16.15
C PRO A 239 -14.29 -6.92 14.97
N HIS A 240 -14.33 -5.91 14.10
CA HIS A 240 -13.37 -5.78 12.99
C HIS A 240 -11.97 -5.41 13.47
N ALA A 241 -11.89 -4.48 14.43
CA ALA A 241 -10.62 -4.07 15.01
C ALA A 241 -9.99 -5.26 15.78
N LEU A 242 -10.78 -5.94 16.60
CA LEU A 242 -10.35 -7.11 17.37
C LEU A 242 -9.95 -8.28 16.46
N PHE A 243 -10.71 -8.55 15.39
CA PHE A 243 -10.30 -9.49 14.36
C PHE A 243 -8.90 -9.16 13.83
N SER A 244 -8.67 -7.90 13.43
CA SER A 244 -7.41 -7.46 12.84
C SER A 244 -6.25 -7.58 13.82
N ILE A 245 -6.46 -7.17 15.08
CA ILE A 245 -5.47 -7.29 16.16
C ILE A 245 -5.09 -8.77 16.36
N TYR A 246 -6.05 -9.66 16.60
CA TYR A 246 -5.75 -11.06 16.86
C TYR A 246 -5.17 -11.80 15.65
N HIS A 247 -5.57 -11.41 14.43
CA HIS A 247 -4.94 -11.88 13.20
C HIS A 247 -3.45 -11.56 13.20
N TRP A 248 -3.05 -10.30 13.40
CA TRP A 248 -1.63 -9.93 13.41
C TRP A 248 -0.87 -10.52 14.61
N MET A 249 -1.51 -10.62 15.77
CA MET A 249 -0.90 -11.29 16.93
C MET A 249 -0.63 -12.77 16.65
N SER A 250 -1.52 -13.46 15.93
CA SER A 250 -1.28 -14.85 15.53
C SER A 250 -0.09 -14.96 14.58
N ASN A 251 0.05 -14.01 13.64
CA ASN A 251 1.18 -13.96 12.71
C ASN A 251 2.51 -13.75 13.47
N LEU A 252 2.56 -12.78 14.37
CA LEU A 252 3.77 -12.49 15.16
C LEU A 252 4.10 -13.59 16.18
N ALA A 253 3.10 -14.27 16.74
CA ALA A 253 3.30 -15.29 17.76
C ALA A 253 4.24 -16.41 17.28
N ILE A 254 4.30 -16.69 15.97
CA ILE A 254 5.20 -17.73 15.45
C ILE A 254 6.69 -17.43 15.64
N PHE A 255 7.04 -16.15 15.78
CA PHE A 255 8.42 -15.70 15.97
C PHE A 255 8.78 -15.47 17.44
N ILE A 256 7.78 -15.39 18.32
CA ILE A 256 7.97 -15.04 19.75
C ILE A 256 7.66 -16.25 20.64
N GLU A 257 6.44 -16.77 20.54
CA GLU A 257 5.92 -17.84 21.37
C GLU A 257 5.02 -18.77 20.52
N PRO A 258 5.61 -19.69 19.72
CA PRO A 258 4.88 -20.44 18.70
C PRO A 258 3.66 -21.21 19.21
N GLN A 259 3.66 -21.62 20.48
CA GLN A 259 2.52 -22.29 21.12
C GLN A 259 1.25 -21.43 21.24
N GLN A 260 1.38 -20.10 21.18
CA GLN A 260 0.25 -19.16 21.24
C GLN A 260 -0.40 -18.90 19.87
N PHE A 261 0.21 -19.35 18.78
CA PHE A 261 -0.31 -19.15 17.43
C PHE A 261 -1.77 -19.62 17.31
N GLU A 262 -2.07 -20.84 17.74
CA GLU A 262 -3.42 -21.41 17.65
C GLU A 262 -4.41 -20.64 18.52
N PHE A 263 -4.00 -20.19 19.72
CA PHE A 263 -4.85 -19.39 20.60
C PHE A 263 -5.29 -18.07 19.94
N TYR A 264 -4.35 -17.29 19.40
CA TYR A 264 -4.67 -16.02 18.74
C TYR A 264 -5.44 -16.21 17.44
N LYS A 265 -5.11 -17.26 16.67
CA LYS A 265 -5.85 -17.61 15.45
C LYS A 265 -7.31 -17.95 15.75
N GLU A 266 -7.60 -18.74 16.78
CA GLU A 266 -8.98 -19.07 17.16
C GLU A 266 -9.75 -17.85 17.67
N LYS A 267 -9.10 -16.93 18.39
CA LYS A 267 -9.70 -15.63 18.74
C LYS A 267 -10.06 -14.81 17.50
N ALA A 268 -9.15 -14.68 16.53
CA ALA A 268 -9.44 -13.99 15.28
C ALA A 268 -10.65 -14.63 14.57
N LEU A 269 -10.69 -15.96 14.46
CA LEU A 269 -11.81 -16.69 13.88
C LEU A 269 -13.14 -16.49 14.64
N SER A 270 -13.11 -16.30 15.96
CA SER A 270 -14.33 -15.99 16.72
C SER A 270 -14.91 -14.61 16.40
N TYR A 271 -14.06 -13.60 16.20
CA TYR A 271 -14.52 -12.26 15.80
C TYR A 271 -14.92 -12.23 14.33
N MET A 272 -14.23 -13.00 13.46
CA MET A 272 -14.64 -13.19 12.07
C MET A 272 -16.09 -13.68 11.95
N LYS A 273 -16.58 -14.51 12.87
CA LYS A 273 -17.98 -14.98 12.86
C LYS A 273 -18.99 -13.90 13.27
N GLN A 274 -18.55 -12.87 13.97
CA GLN A 274 -19.40 -11.79 14.47
C GLN A 274 -19.48 -10.62 13.49
N THR A 275 -18.67 -10.62 12.43
CA THR A 275 -18.55 -9.50 11.53
C THR A 275 -18.45 -9.90 10.07
N SER A 276 -18.85 -9.00 9.17
CA SER A 276 -18.67 -9.17 7.73
C SER A 276 -17.32 -8.59 7.31
N LEU A 277 -16.40 -9.47 6.93
CA LEU A 277 -15.10 -9.07 6.39
C LEU A 277 -15.14 -8.96 4.87
N SER A 278 -14.40 -7.98 4.35
CA SER A 278 -14.14 -7.88 2.91
C SER A 278 -13.40 -9.11 2.40
N SER A 279 -13.59 -9.45 1.12
CA SER A 279 -12.77 -10.47 0.44
C SER A 279 -11.29 -10.10 0.52
N HIS A 280 -11.00 -8.80 0.54
CA HIS A 280 -9.67 -8.28 0.70
C HIS A 280 -9.00 -8.74 2.00
N THR A 281 -9.68 -8.48 3.12
CA THR A 281 -9.22 -8.81 4.47
C THR A 281 -9.09 -10.33 4.65
N LEU A 282 -10.05 -11.10 4.15
CA LEU A 282 -10.03 -12.57 4.23
C LEU A 282 -8.83 -13.17 3.49
N ALA A 283 -8.50 -12.67 2.30
CA ALA A 283 -7.36 -13.19 1.58
C ALA A 283 -6.03 -12.91 2.31
N ILE A 284 -5.85 -11.71 2.88
CA ILE A 284 -4.64 -11.41 3.68
C ILE A 284 -4.58 -12.34 4.89
N PHE A 285 -5.70 -12.54 5.59
CA PHE A 285 -5.77 -13.47 6.71
C PHE A 285 -5.33 -14.88 6.32
N TYR A 286 -5.92 -15.45 5.27
CA TYR A 286 -5.55 -16.79 4.81
C TYR A 286 -4.10 -16.88 4.33
N TYR A 287 -3.59 -15.84 3.66
CA TYR A 287 -2.19 -15.77 3.26
C TYR A 287 -1.26 -15.83 4.48
N ASN A 288 -1.50 -15.01 5.49
CA ASN A 288 -0.67 -14.94 6.69
C ASN A 288 -0.74 -16.22 7.54
N ILE A 289 -1.94 -16.79 7.72
CA ILE A 289 -2.11 -18.09 8.40
C ILE A 289 -1.40 -19.20 7.63
N GLY A 290 -1.45 -19.17 6.29
CA GLY A 290 -0.67 -20.07 5.44
C GLY A 290 0.84 -19.93 5.69
N GLY A 291 1.33 -18.70 5.79
CA GLY A 291 2.70 -18.38 6.20
C GLY A 291 3.08 -19.01 7.53
N CYS A 292 2.24 -18.86 8.56
CA CYS A 292 2.48 -19.44 9.88
C CYS A 292 2.60 -20.97 9.83
N TYR A 293 1.71 -21.65 9.10
CA TYR A 293 1.81 -23.11 8.91
C TYR A 293 3.03 -23.51 8.09
N TYR A 294 3.41 -22.70 7.10
CA TYR A 294 4.60 -22.91 6.29
C TYR A 294 5.89 -22.86 7.15
N TYR A 295 6.01 -21.87 8.06
CA TYR A 295 7.11 -21.79 9.02
C TYR A 295 7.18 -23.02 9.94
N GLN A 296 6.03 -23.55 10.34
CA GLN A 296 5.94 -24.80 11.12
C GLN A 296 6.18 -26.07 10.29
N LYS A 297 6.53 -25.95 8.99
CA LYS A 297 6.68 -27.07 8.04
C LYS A 297 5.40 -27.90 7.87
N GLN A 298 4.25 -27.34 8.23
CA GLN A 298 2.93 -27.95 8.03
C GLN A 298 2.40 -27.61 6.62
N TYR A 299 3.16 -28.01 5.59
CA TYR A 299 2.94 -27.59 4.20
C TYR A 299 1.55 -27.92 3.66
N ALA A 300 0.94 -29.02 4.11
CA ALA A 300 -0.42 -29.39 3.71
C ALA A 300 -1.46 -28.37 4.19
N LYS A 301 -1.36 -27.89 5.44
CA LYS A 301 -2.23 -26.85 5.97
C LYS A 301 -1.95 -25.50 5.33
N ALA A 302 -0.66 -25.17 5.14
CA ALA A 302 -0.24 -23.96 4.46
C ALA A 302 -0.86 -23.85 3.06
N LEU A 303 -0.79 -24.93 2.28
CA LEU A 303 -1.36 -24.96 0.93
C LEU A 303 -2.88 -24.77 0.92
N THR A 304 -3.62 -25.36 1.87
CA THR A 304 -5.06 -25.13 2.02
C THR A 304 -5.37 -23.65 2.27
N CYS A 305 -4.63 -23.01 3.18
CA CYS A 305 -4.81 -21.58 3.47
C CYS A 305 -4.45 -20.71 2.26
N TYR A 306 -3.32 -20.98 1.61
CA TYR A 306 -2.92 -20.25 0.40
C TYR A 306 -3.94 -20.40 -0.72
N GLN A 307 -4.54 -21.58 -0.90
CA GLN A 307 -5.61 -21.80 -1.86
C GLN A 307 -6.85 -20.96 -1.51
N SER A 308 -7.25 -20.91 -0.24
CA SER A 308 -8.34 -20.02 0.21
C SER A 308 -8.04 -18.54 -0.07
N SER A 309 -6.79 -18.10 0.15
CA SER A 309 -6.36 -16.74 -0.23
C SER A 309 -6.47 -16.50 -1.73
N PHE A 310 -5.98 -17.44 -2.55
CA PHE A 310 -5.96 -17.34 -4.01
C PHE A 310 -7.37 -17.32 -4.62
N ASP A 311 -8.28 -18.11 -4.07
CA ASP A 311 -9.67 -18.20 -4.57
C ASP A 311 -10.51 -16.98 -4.18
N THR A 312 -10.15 -16.30 -3.09
CA THR A 312 -10.89 -15.13 -2.57
C THR A 312 -10.70 -13.87 -3.42
N LYS A 313 -9.57 -13.73 -4.13
CA LYS A 313 -9.23 -12.50 -4.88
C LYS A 313 -9.16 -12.68 -6.40
N SER A 314 -9.36 -11.58 -7.11
CA SER A 314 -9.14 -11.44 -8.56
C SER A 314 -7.65 -11.48 -8.93
N HIS A 315 -6.81 -10.85 -8.11
CA HIS A 315 -5.36 -10.77 -8.30
C HIS A 315 -4.60 -11.21 -7.04
N SER A 316 -3.59 -12.05 -7.23
CA SER A 316 -2.75 -12.57 -6.15
C SER A 316 -1.33 -11.98 -6.19
N PRO A 317 -0.74 -11.60 -5.05
CA PRO A 317 0.63 -11.11 -5.01
C PRO A 317 1.61 -12.26 -5.34
N LEU A 318 2.72 -11.95 -6.02
CA LEU A 318 3.72 -12.97 -6.41
C LEU A 318 4.24 -13.82 -5.25
N PRO A 319 4.51 -13.26 -4.04
CA PRO A 319 4.92 -14.07 -2.89
C PRO A 319 3.98 -15.23 -2.57
N LEU A 320 2.66 -15.01 -2.56
CA LEU A 320 1.65 -16.07 -2.33
C LEU A 320 1.87 -17.25 -3.30
N LEU A 321 2.06 -16.96 -4.58
CA LEU A 321 2.22 -17.99 -5.60
C LEU A 321 3.55 -18.73 -5.46
N ILE A 322 4.62 -18.02 -5.13
CA ILE A 322 5.93 -18.61 -4.84
C ILE A 322 5.83 -19.57 -3.64
N TRP A 323 5.16 -19.17 -2.56
CA TRP A 323 4.93 -20.04 -1.39
C TRP A 323 4.07 -21.25 -1.72
N MET A 324 3.04 -21.09 -2.56
CA MET A 324 2.24 -22.21 -3.03
C MET A 324 3.09 -23.21 -3.84
N CYS A 325 3.92 -22.73 -4.76
CA CYS A 325 4.81 -23.56 -5.58
C CYS A 325 5.78 -24.36 -4.69
N HIS A 326 6.37 -23.69 -3.70
CA HIS A 326 7.30 -24.33 -2.79
C HIS A 326 6.63 -25.32 -1.83
N ALA A 327 5.47 -24.96 -1.26
CA ALA A 327 4.71 -25.87 -0.40
C ALA A 327 4.29 -27.16 -1.13
N GLN A 328 3.99 -27.07 -2.43
CA GLN A 328 3.74 -28.25 -3.27
C GLN A 328 4.99 -29.07 -3.52
N PHE A 329 6.12 -28.40 -3.82
CA PHE A 329 7.41 -29.05 -3.94
C PHE A 329 7.76 -29.85 -2.68
N CYS A 330 7.58 -29.28 -1.49
CA CYS A 330 7.81 -29.97 -0.21
C CYS A 330 6.85 -31.14 0.07
N LEU A 331 5.77 -31.26 -0.70
CA LEU A 331 4.80 -32.36 -0.61
C LEU A 331 4.89 -33.33 -1.81
N ASP A 332 5.95 -33.22 -2.63
CA ASP A 332 6.14 -33.99 -3.86
C ASP A 332 4.93 -33.88 -4.82
N LYS A 333 4.28 -32.71 -4.86
CA LYS A 333 3.15 -32.40 -5.76
C LYS A 333 3.61 -31.62 -6.99
N THR A 334 2.85 -31.75 -8.07
CA THR A 334 3.05 -30.97 -9.30
C THR A 334 2.47 -29.56 -9.17
N LEU A 335 3.04 -28.62 -9.93
CA LEU A 335 2.59 -27.23 -10.05
C LEU A 335 1.19 -27.15 -10.70
N PRO A 336 0.16 -26.60 -10.03
CA PRO A 336 -1.15 -26.37 -10.61
C PRO A 336 -1.06 -25.41 -11.77
N THR A 337 -1.66 -25.81 -12.88
CA THR A 337 -1.76 -25.00 -14.10
C THR A 337 -2.59 -23.71 -13.89
N CYS A 338 -3.50 -23.69 -12.90
CA CYS A 338 -4.40 -22.56 -12.62
C CYS A 338 -3.74 -21.34 -11.95
N ILE A 339 -2.60 -21.51 -11.27
CA ILE A 339 -1.93 -20.44 -10.50
C ILE A 339 -1.45 -19.29 -11.41
N MET A 340 -1.33 -19.54 -12.71
CA MET A 340 -0.67 -18.63 -13.66
C MET A 340 -1.59 -17.62 -14.35
N GLN A 341 -2.91 -17.72 -14.18
CA GLN A 341 -3.88 -16.88 -14.90
C GLN A 341 -4.30 -15.62 -14.12
N LYS A 342 -4.04 -15.56 -12.80
CA LYS A 342 -4.48 -14.48 -11.90
C LYS A 342 -3.31 -13.64 -11.34
N ILE A 343 -2.37 -13.23 -12.19
CA ILE A 343 -1.14 -12.54 -11.74
C ILE A 343 -1.00 -11.15 -12.38
N ASP A 344 -0.86 -10.12 -11.55
CA ASP A 344 -0.33 -8.82 -12.00
C ASP A 344 1.19 -8.78 -11.78
N VAL A 345 1.93 -9.30 -12.75
CA VAL A 345 3.39 -9.35 -12.73
C VAL A 345 3.99 -7.94 -12.87
N GLN A 346 3.27 -6.99 -13.48
CA GLN A 346 3.82 -5.68 -13.84
C GLN A 346 4.01 -4.77 -12.62
N ALA A 347 3.15 -4.89 -11.61
CA ALA A 347 3.25 -4.13 -10.36
C ALA A 347 4.37 -4.62 -9.40
N CYS A 348 4.91 -5.82 -9.62
CA CYS A 348 5.90 -6.42 -8.72
C CYS A 348 7.33 -5.93 -9.00
N SER A 349 8.23 -6.00 -8.02
CA SER A 349 9.65 -5.68 -8.23
C SER A 349 10.32 -6.62 -9.25
N LYS A 350 11.40 -6.14 -9.90
CA LYS A 350 12.17 -6.98 -10.82
C LYS A 350 12.64 -8.28 -10.14
N ALA A 351 13.09 -8.20 -8.88
CA ALA A 351 13.53 -9.36 -8.11
C ALA A 351 12.41 -10.42 -7.99
N LEU A 352 11.19 -10.02 -7.63
CA LEU A 352 10.05 -10.95 -7.54
C LEU A 352 9.65 -11.51 -8.90
N ARG A 353 9.73 -10.72 -9.97
CA ARG A 353 9.49 -11.21 -11.34
C ARG A 353 10.52 -12.24 -11.78
N ASP A 354 11.80 -12.02 -11.46
CA ASP A 354 12.88 -12.95 -11.78
C ASP A 354 12.67 -14.27 -11.02
N CYS A 355 12.31 -14.19 -9.73
CA CYS A 355 11.90 -15.31 -8.89
C CYS A 355 10.73 -16.10 -9.50
N TRP A 356 9.67 -15.40 -9.93
CA TRP A 356 8.52 -16.05 -10.57
C TRP A 356 8.88 -16.70 -11.91
N HIS A 357 9.74 -16.05 -12.71
CA HIS A 357 10.16 -16.56 -14.01
C HIS A 357 10.88 -17.91 -13.93
N TYR A 358 11.58 -18.20 -12.82
CA TYR A 358 12.11 -19.55 -12.59
C TYR A 358 11.04 -20.64 -12.66
N PHE A 359 9.88 -20.42 -12.02
CA PHE A 359 8.79 -21.39 -12.05
C PHE A 359 8.13 -21.51 -13.44
N ILE A 360 8.18 -20.44 -14.24
CA ILE A 360 7.79 -20.48 -15.66
C ILE A 360 8.75 -21.41 -16.43
N LEU A 361 10.06 -21.23 -16.27
CA LEU A 361 11.07 -22.09 -16.93
C LEU A 361 10.92 -23.57 -16.51
N LYS A 362 10.69 -23.82 -15.22
CA LYS A 362 10.49 -25.17 -14.67
C LYS A 362 9.24 -25.83 -15.27
N ARG A 363 8.13 -25.10 -15.36
CA ARG A 363 6.91 -25.56 -16.04
C ARG A 363 7.15 -25.88 -17.51
N ASP A 364 7.89 -25.02 -18.20
CA ASP A 364 8.17 -25.16 -19.64
C ASP A 364 9.16 -26.31 -19.95
N GLY A 365 9.52 -27.09 -18.94
CA GLY A 365 10.35 -28.29 -19.10
C GLY A 365 11.80 -27.98 -19.41
N GLN A 366 12.30 -26.80 -19.01
CA GLN A 366 13.71 -26.48 -19.14
C GLN A 366 14.56 -27.48 -18.37
N ASN A 367 15.71 -27.85 -18.94
CA ASN A 367 16.59 -28.86 -18.34
C ASN A 367 17.25 -28.38 -17.03
N ALA A 368 17.75 -29.33 -16.26
CA ALA A 368 18.33 -29.06 -14.93
C ALA A 368 19.51 -28.08 -14.97
N GLN A 369 20.36 -28.13 -16.01
CA GLN A 369 21.49 -27.21 -16.15
C GLN A 369 21.04 -25.77 -16.40
N THR A 370 19.98 -25.57 -17.20
CA THR A 370 19.38 -24.25 -17.44
C THR A 370 18.79 -23.68 -16.16
N LEU A 371 18.03 -24.49 -15.41
CA LEU A 371 17.42 -24.09 -14.15
C LEU A 371 18.47 -23.75 -13.09
N GLU A 372 19.50 -24.58 -12.92
CA GLU A 372 20.63 -24.31 -12.02
C GLU A 372 21.34 -23.01 -12.41
N THR A 373 21.65 -22.84 -13.70
CA THR A 373 22.30 -21.62 -14.20
C THR A 373 21.46 -20.38 -13.92
N TYR A 374 20.14 -20.47 -14.05
CA TYR A 374 19.24 -19.38 -13.77
C TYR A 374 19.22 -19.02 -12.28
N ILE A 375 19.17 -20.01 -11.38
CA ILE A 375 19.28 -19.78 -9.93
C ILE A 375 20.58 -19.04 -9.62
N MET A 376 21.71 -19.53 -10.13
CA MET A 376 23.02 -18.98 -9.76
C MET A 376 23.35 -17.63 -10.40
N LYS A 377 22.95 -17.39 -11.65
CA LYS A 377 23.29 -16.16 -12.38
C LYS A 377 22.25 -15.07 -12.25
N THR A 378 20.97 -15.43 -12.15
CA THR A 378 19.86 -14.47 -12.15
C THR A 378 19.30 -14.28 -10.75
N LEU A 379 19.00 -15.38 -10.03
CA LEU A 379 18.32 -15.28 -8.73
C LEU A 379 19.25 -14.91 -7.59
N LEU A 380 20.42 -15.54 -7.48
CA LEU A 380 21.34 -15.32 -6.38
C LEU A 380 21.66 -13.83 -6.13
N PRO A 381 21.95 -13.00 -7.16
CA PRO A 381 22.17 -11.57 -6.94
C PRO A 381 20.96 -10.80 -6.41
N VAL A 382 19.74 -11.18 -6.83
CA VAL A 382 18.52 -10.47 -6.42
C VAL A 382 17.95 -10.99 -5.10
N LEU A 383 18.23 -12.25 -4.73
CA LEU A 383 17.77 -12.84 -3.47
C LEU A 383 18.33 -12.10 -2.26
N GLN A 384 19.55 -11.56 -2.35
CA GLN A 384 20.14 -10.71 -1.30
C GLN A 384 19.29 -9.46 -0.97
N THR A 385 18.40 -9.05 -1.87
CA THR A 385 17.49 -7.90 -1.66
C THR A 385 16.12 -8.31 -1.12
N LEU A 386 15.82 -9.61 -1.07
CA LEU A 386 14.56 -10.19 -0.64
C LEU A 386 14.70 -10.82 0.75
N ALA A 387 13.55 -11.06 1.39
CA ALA A 387 13.48 -11.67 2.70
C ALA A 387 14.02 -13.13 2.72
N PRO A 388 14.56 -13.62 3.85
CA PRO A 388 15.24 -14.92 3.94
C PRO A 388 14.39 -16.12 3.51
N GLU A 389 13.07 -16.01 3.58
CA GLU A 389 12.13 -17.06 3.20
C GLU A 389 12.24 -17.39 1.71
N PHE A 390 12.55 -16.39 0.87
CA PHE A 390 12.80 -16.61 -0.55
C PHE A 390 14.08 -17.40 -0.77
N HIS A 391 15.10 -17.21 0.08
CA HIS A 391 16.37 -17.94 -0.05
C HIS A 391 16.14 -19.43 0.13
N LYS A 392 15.31 -19.81 1.11
CA LYS A 392 14.94 -21.21 1.37
C LYS A 392 14.29 -21.87 0.15
N VAL A 393 13.41 -21.16 -0.55
CA VAL A 393 12.71 -21.70 -1.72
C VAL A 393 13.70 -22.15 -2.79
N TYR A 394 14.61 -21.26 -3.15
CA TYR A 394 15.56 -21.54 -4.23
C TYR A 394 16.73 -22.41 -3.78
N HIS A 395 17.02 -22.47 -2.48
CA HIS A 395 17.94 -23.42 -1.90
C HIS A 395 17.43 -24.87 -2.05
N ASP A 396 16.18 -25.11 -1.67
CA ASP A 396 15.56 -26.43 -1.79
C ASP A 396 15.44 -26.86 -3.27
N GLU A 397 15.07 -25.92 -4.15
CA GLU A 397 15.04 -26.13 -5.59
C GLU A 397 16.44 -26.46 -6.15
N LEU A 398 17.47 -25.73 -5.75
CA LEU A 398 18.85 -26.00 -6.17
C LEU A 398 19.32 -27.38 -5.68
N LYS A 399 18.98 -27.76 -4.44
CA LYS A 399 19.26 -29.09 -3.89
C LYS A 399 18.60 -30.20 -4.70
N ALA A 400 17.36 -30.00 -5.14
CA ALA A 400 16.65 -30.96 -5.98
C ALA A 400 17.28 -31.17 -7.36
N LEU A 401 18.03 -30.18 -7.87
CA LEU A 401 18.74 -30.28 -9.15
C LEU A 401 20.08 -31.01 -9.04
N LEU A 402 20.70 -31.10 -7.85
CA LEU A 402 22.02 -31.69 -7.65
C LEU A 402 22.19 -33.12 -8.17
N PRO A 403 21.23 -34.05 -8.01
CA PRO A 403 21.36 -35.40 -8.57
C PRO A 403 21.52 -35.41 -10.10
N LEU A 404 21.00 -34.39 -10.78
CA LEU A 404 20.98 -34.25 -12.23
C LEU A 404 22.19 -33.46 -12.75
N THR A 405 22.62 -32.41 -12.04
CA THR A 405 23.71 -31.53 -12.47
C THR A 405 25.07 -31.92 -11.89
N ARG A 406 25.09 -32.60 -10.73
CA ARG A 406 26.28 -32.99 -9.96
C ARG A 406 27.19 -31.82 -9.56
N ASN A 407 26.64 -30.61 -9.46
CA ASN A 407 27.40 -29.38 -9.27
C ASN A 407 27.37 -28.87 -7.81
N TYR A 408 27.91 -29.67 -6.88
CA TYR A 408 27.93 -29.35 -5.45
C TYR A 408 28.62 -28.02 -5.11
N LYS A 409 29.56 -27.57 -5.95
CA LYS A 409 30.24 -26.28 -5.79
C LYS A 409 29.28 -25.10 -5.88
N GLN A 410 28.24 -25.18 -6.72
CA GLN A 410 27.25 -24.11 -6.84
C GLN A 410 26.35 -24.03 -5.61
N LEU A 411 25.98 -25.18 -5.00
CA LEU A 411 25.23 -25.17 -3.74
C LEU A 411 26.03 -24.48 -2.64
N LEU A 412 27.30 -24.85 -2.46
CA LEU A 412 28.17 -24.22 -1.46
C LEU A 412 28.29 -22.70 -1.69
N LEU A 413 28.50 -22.29 -2.94
CA LEU A 413 28.56 -20.87 -3.30
C LEU A 413 27.25 -20.14 -2.98
N PHE A 414 26.11 -20.78 -3.20
CA PHE A 414 24.79 -20.23 -2.89
C PHE A 414 24.63 -20.03 -1.38
N GLU A 415 24.97 -21.06 -0.58
CA GLU A 415 24.91 -21.03 0.89
C GLU A 415 25.85 -19.95 1.47
N ASP A 416 27.09 -19.87 0.98
CA ASP A 416 28.06 -18.86 1.40
C ASP A 416 27.60 -17.43 1.09
N ARG A 417 27.01 -17.20 -0.09
CA ARG A 417 26.60 -15.87 -0.55
C ARG A 417 25.36 -15.32 0.15
N LEU A 418 24.54 -16.19 0.72
CA LEU A 418 23.33 -15.83 1.45
C LEU A 418 23.44 -16.09 2.96
N ASN A 419 24.62 -16.49 3.45
CA ASN A 419 24.88 -16.83 4.86
C ASN A 419 23.89 -17.88 5.41
N LEU A 420 23.67 -18.96 4.67
CA LEU A 420 22.74 -20.04 5.03
C LEU A 420 23.43 -21.22 5.75
N ALA A 421 24.75 -21.13 5.95
CA ALA A 421 25.60 -22.19 6.52
C ALA A 421 25.55 -22.25 8.06
#